data_AF-A0A7Y4WVA8-F1
#
_entry.id   AF-A0A7Y4WVA8-F1
#
_cell.length_a   1.000
_cell.length_b   1.000
_cell.length_c   1.000
_cell.angle_alpha   90.00
_cell.angle_beta   90.00
_cell.angle_gamma   90.00
#
_symmetry.space_group_name_H-M   'P 1'
#
loop_
_entity.id
_entity.type
_entity.pdbx_description
1 polymer ?
#
loop_
_entity_poly.entity_id
_entity_poly.type
_entity_poly.pdbx_seq_one_letter_code
_entity_poly.pdbx_strand_id
1 'polypeptide(L)' 'MTDAHATDPAVLWRLTRGRATAHATVFPGNGQTTLTWFFDGVMDRAENYDTPELALARADHIRGVLLRDGWRAADEPA' A
#
# COMPACT_ATOMS: atom_id res chain seq x y z
N MET A 1 -14.32 -23.86 8.56
CA MET A 1 -14.10 -22.68 7.71
C MET A 1 -12.80 -22.07 8.19
N THR A 2 -11.71 -22.35 7.49
CA THR A 2 -10.34 -22.14 7.98
C THR A 2 -10.06 -20.64 8.08
N ASP A 3 -9.67 -20.20 9.28
CA ASP A 3 -9.25 -18.85 9.62
C ASP A 3 -8.08 -18.45 8.70
N ALA A 4 -8.32 -17.59 7.71
CA ALA A 4 -7.24 -16.96 6.98
C ALA A 4 -6.61 -15.96 7.94
N HIS A 5 -5.47 -16.34 8.53
CA HIS A 5 -4.80 -15.56 9.57
C HIS A 5 -4.69 -14.09 9.15
N ALA A 6 -5.14 -13.18 10.02
CA ALA A 6 -5.06 -11.73 9.86
C ALA A 6 -3.60 -11.18 9.88
N THR A 7 -2.64 -11.98 9.41
CA THR A 7 -1.19 -11.78 9.44
C THR A 7 -0.55 -11.85 8.06
N ASP A 8 -1.30 -12.20 7.02
CA ASP A 8 -0.72 -12.30 5.67
C ASP A 8 -0.50 -10.91 5.07
N PRO A 9 0.64 -10.69 4.38
CA PRO A 9 0.86 -9.45 3.66
C PRO A 9 -0.19 -9.23 2.56
N ALA A 10 -0.67 -8.00 2.43
CA ALA A 10 -1.68 -7.65 1.45
C ALA A 10 -1.29 -6.39 0.66
N VAL A 11 -1.46 -6.42 -0.66
CA VAL A 11 -1.33 -5.22 -1.49
C VAL A 11 -2.59 -4.38 -1.35
N LEU A 12 -2.43 -3.14 -0.89
CA LEU A 12 -3.53 -2.21 -0.65
C LEU A 12 -3.96 -1.50 -1.93
N TRP A 13 -2.99 -1.11 -2.75
CA TRP A 13 -3.25 -0.46 -4.04
C TRP A 13 -2.07 -0.65 -4.99
N ARG A 14 -2.39 -0.59 -6.28
CA ARG A 14 -1.44 -0.47 -7.39
C ARG A 14 -1.86 0.72 -8.23
N LEU A 15 -0.91 1.60 -8.54
CA LEU A 15 -1.12 2.80 -9.34
C LEU A 15 -0.14 2.85 -10.51
N THR A 16 -0.51 3.57 -11.56
CA THR A 16 0.35 3.84 -12.73
C THR A 16 0.34 5.33 -13.09
N ARG A 17 1.44 5.79 -13.69
CA ARG A 17 1.55 7.11 -14.33
C ARG A 17 2.45 7.01 -15.56
N GLY A 18 1.86 6.93 -16.74
CA GLY A 18 2.61 6.61 -17.95
C GLY A 18 3.20 5.20 -17.85
N ARG A 19 4.54 5.10 -17.89
CA ARG A 19 5.25 3.82 -17.69
C ARG A 19 5.63 3.56 -16.23
N ALA A 20 5.49 4.56 -15.36
CA ALA A 20 5.84 4.42 -13.96
C ALA A 20 4.74 3.66 -13.20
N THR A 21 5.16 2.89 -12.21
CA THR A 21 4.30 2.06 -11.36
C THR A 21 4.53 2.39 -9.90
N ALA A 22 3.48 2.30 -9.09
CA ALA A 22 3.57 2.41 -7.65
C ALA A 22 2.67 1.37 -6.99
N HIS A 23 3.06 0.84 -5.85
CA HIS A 23 2.17 0.00 -5.04
C HIS A 23 2.48 0.15 -3.56
N ALA A 24 1.48 -0.14 -2.73
CA ALA A 24 1.67 -0.26 -1.29
C ALA A 24 1.25 -1.64 -0.80
N THR A 25 2.03 -2.18 0.13
CA THR A 25 1.80 -3.47 0.77
C THR A 25 1.82 -3.28 2.28
N VAL A 26 0.80 -3.83 2.94
CA VAL A 26 0.74 -3.93 4.40
C VAL A 26 1.21 -5.30 4.84
N PHE A 27 1.99 -5.35 5.92
CA PHE A 27 2.48 -6.55 6.57
C PHE A 27 1.99 -6.51 8.02
N PRO A 28 0.88 -7.21 8.34
CA PRO A 28 0.42 -7.29 9.71
C PRO A 28 1.38 -8.17 10.52
N GLY A 29 1.86 -7.66 11.66
CA GLY A 29 2.75 -8.38 12.56
C GLY A 29 2.16 -8.47 13.97
N ASN A 30 2.79 -9.30 14.82
CA ASN A 30 2.40 -9.41 16.22
C ASN A 30 2.94 -8.20 17.02
N GLY A 31 2.12 -7.16 17.15
CA GLY A 31 2.40 -5.96 17.94
C GLY A 31 2.71 -4.70 17.12
N GLN A 32 3.07 -4.83 15.84
CA GLN A 32 3.20 -3.71 14.91
C GLN A 32 2.76 -4.14 13.50
N THR A 33 2.27 -3.17 12.72
CA THR A 33 1.95 -3.33 11.30
C THR A 33 2.90 -2.49 10.48
N THR A 34 3.56 -3.10 9.50
CA THR A 34 4.46 -2.38 8.58
C THR A 34 3.72 -2.04 7.31
N LEU A 35 3.76 -0.77 6.91
CA LEU A 35 3.37 -0.31 5.58
C LEU A 35 4.63 -0.08 4.76
N THR A 36 4.64 -0.59 3.53
CA THR A 36 5.68 -0.28 2.54
C THR A 36 5.05 0.29 1.28
N TRP A 37 5.78 1.15 0.57
CA TRP A 37 5.43 1.49 -0.80
C TRP A 37 6.67 1.63 -1.67
N PHE A 38 6.44 1.40 -2.96
CA PHE A 38 7.47 1.27 -3.97
C PHE A 38 7.12 2.12 -5.18
N PHE A 39 8.13 2.62 -5.87
CA PHE A 39 8.04 3.19 -7.21
C PHE A 39 8.95 2.39 -8.15
N ASP A 40 8.41 1.91 -9.27
CA ASP A 40 9.15 1.16 -10.27
C ASP A 40 9.95 -0.03 -9.70
N GLY A 41 9.35 -0.71 -8.73
CA GLY A 41 9.95 -1.85 -8.02
C GLY A 41 10.99 -1.48 -6.96
N VAL A 42 11.33 -0.20 -6.82
CA VAL A 42 12.26 0.30 -5.79
C VAL A 42 11.46 0.73 -4.57
N MET A 43 11.86 0.23 -3.39
CA MET A 43 11.23 0.64 -2.13
C MET A 43 11.54 2.11 -1.87
N ASP A 44 10.49 2.92 -1.72
CA ASP A 44 10.64 4.33 -1.32
C ASP A 44 10.68 4.45 0.19
N ARG A 45 9.75 3.77 0.88
CA ARG A 45 9.72 3.75 2.34
C ARG A 45 9.09 2.49 2.92
N ALA A 46 9.51 2.17 4.15
CA ALA A 46 8.84 1.28 5.08
C ALA A 46 8.56 2.06 6.39
N GLU A 47 7.32 2.00 6.88
CA GLU A 47 6.88 2.66 8.11
C GLU A 47 6.17 1.64 9.02
N ASN A 48 6.49 1.66 10.32
CA ASN A 48 5.85 0.79 11.32
C ASN A 48 4.79 1.57 12.10
N TYR A 49 3.68 0.90 12.38
CA TYR A 49 2.53 1.45 13.08
C TYR A 49 2.10 0.52 14.20
N ASP A 50 1.63 1.10 15.30
CA ASP A 50 1.18 0.34 16.46
C ASP A 50 -0.13 -0.40 16.19
N THR A 51 -0.93 0.07 15.23
CA THR A 51 -2.18 -0.59 14.84
C THR A 51 -2.35 -0.67 13.32
N PRO A 52 -3.09 -1.67 12.81
CA PRO A 52 -3.39 -1.78 11.39
C PRO A 52 -4.13 -0.56 10.83
N GLU A 53 -5.03 0.04 11.59
CA GLU A 53 -5.84 1.18 11.16
C GLU A 53 -4.98 2.40 10.85
N LEU A 54 -3.92 2.63 11.63
CA LEU A 54 -2.96 3.71 11.37
C LEU A 54 -2.19 3.46 10.08
N ALA A 55 -1.76 2.22 9.83
CA ALA A 55 -1.09 1.85 8.59
C ALA A 55 -2.01 2.02 7.36
N LEU A 56 -3.28 1.60 7.48
CA LEU A 56 -4.28 1.76 6.41
C LEU A 56 -4.60 3.23 6.13
N ALA A 57 -4.84 4.03 7.18
CA ALA A 57 -5.08 5.46 7.03
C ALA A 57 -3.89 6.18 6.38
N ARG A 58 -2.66 5.75 6.70
CA ARG A 58 -1.47 6.26 6.02
C ARG A 58 -1.44 5.87 4.54
N ALA A 59 -1.72 4.61 4.23
CA ALA A 59 -1.74 4.13 2.85
C ALA A 59 -2.77 4.88 1.99
N ASP A 60 -3.94 5.17 2.55
CA ASP A 60 -4.98 5.97 1.88
C ASP A 60 -4.56 7.43 1.70
N HIS A 61 -3.90 8.03 2.69
CA HIS A 61 -3.33 9.37 2.55
C HIS A 61 -2.35 9.41 1.36
N ILE A 62 -1.38 8.48 1.31
CA ILE A 62 -0.37 8.43 0.25
C ILE A 62 -1.04 8.22 -1.10
N ARG A 63 -1.98 7.28 -1.20
CA ARG A 63 -2.79 7.05 -2.41
C ARG A 63 -3.47 8.34 -2.86
N GLY A 64 -4.12 9.07 -1.95
CA GLY A 64 -4.80 10.33 -2.26
C GLY A 64 -3.86 11.42 -2.79
N VAL A 65 -2.62 11.50 -2.28
CA VAL A 65 -1.59 12.40 -2.82
C VAL A 65 -1.24 12.00 -4.25
N LEU A 66 -0.92 10.73 -4.48
CA LEU A 66 -0.54 10.24 -5.80
C LEU A 66 -1.65 10.40 -6.84
N LEU A 67 -2.90 10.12 -6.47
CA LEU A 67 -4.05 10.34 -7.36
C LEU A 67 -4.18 11.82 -7.77
N ARG A 68 -3.96 12.77 -6.84
CA ARG A 68 -3.93 14.20 -7.17
C ARG A 68 -2.75 14.60 -8.05
N ASP A 69 -1.63 13.87 -7.97
CA ASP A 69 -0.43 14.05 -8.81
C ASP A 69 -0.53 13.34 -10.18
N GLY A 70 -1.74 12.89 -10.55
CA GLY A 70 -2.04 12.33 -11.86
C GLY A 70 -1.76 10.83 -12.00
N TRP A 71 -1.55 10.12 -10.89
CA TRP A 71 -1.54 8.66 -10.90
C TRP A 71 -2.96 8.10 -11.02
N ARG A 72 -3.10 6.90 -11.58
CA ARG A 72 -4.40 6.21 -11.77
C ARG A 72 -4.35 4.80 -11.20
N ALA A 73 -5.50 4.22 -10.86
CA ALA A 73 -5.56 2.83 -10.43
C ALA A 73 -5.10 1.91 -11.58
N ALA A 74 -4.24 0.93 -11.28
CA ALA A 74 -3.70 0.04 -12.30
C ALA A 74 -4.76 -0.84 -12.98
N ASP A 75 -5.91 -1.02 -12.34
CA ASP A 75 -7.03 -1.83 -12.82
C ASP A 75 -8.11 -0.99 -13.54
N GLU A 76 -7.93 0.33 -13.68
CA GLU A 76 -8.83 1.18 -14.47
C GLU A 76 -8.39 1.18 -15.95
N PRO A 77 -9.31 0.90 -16.90
CA PRO A 77 -8.99 1.07 -18.32
C PRO A 77 -8.65 2.54 -18.62
N ALA A 78 -7.64 2.72 -19.48
CA ALA A 78 -7.03 4.01 -19.82
C ALA A 78 -8.01 5.02 -20.44
#